data_AF-A0A966SJT2-F1
#
_entry.id   AF-A0A966SJT2-F1
#
_cell.length_a   1.000
_cell.length_b   1.000
_cell.length_c   1.000
_cell.angle_alpha   90.00
_cell.angle_beta   90.00
_cell.angle_gamma   90.00
#
_symmetry.space_group_name_H-M   'P 1'
#
loop_
_entity.id
_entity.type
_entity.pdbx_description
1 polymer ?
#
loop_
_entity_poly.entity_id
_entity_poly.type
_entity_poly.pdbx_seq_one_letter_code
_entity_poly.pdbx_strand_id
1 'polypeptide(L)'
;MKPVLLLCLLAPLAVAQDAVSTFSSRVQPLLKTYCTECHAGTKPKAGIQLSGARTVEQLATERDHWFRVLDALEAGTMPPKDEQQPTPAERAALVAWLRGDFTNTLLAK
;
A
#
# COMPACT_ATOMS: atom_id res chain seq x y z
N MET A 1 37.51 11.08 -35.78
CA MET A 1 37.26 11.22 -34.33
C MET A 1 35.76 11.44 -34.16
N LYS A 2 35.00 10.45 -33.67
CA LYS A 2 33.54 10.55 -33.51
C LYS A 2 33.23 10.93 -32.06
N PRO A 3 32.40 11.94 -31.77
CA PRO A 3 32.01 12.25 -30.40
C PRO A 3 31.07 11.15 -29.90
N VAL A 4 31.43 10.55 -28.77
CA VAL A 4 30.56 9.62 -28.04
C VAL A 4 29.52 10.48 -27.32
N LEU A 5 28.28 10.44 -27.81
CA LEU A 5 27.12 11.01 -27.14
C LEU A 5 26.78 10.07 -25.96
N LEU A 6 27.21 10.41 -24.74
CA LEU A 6 26.81 9.71 -23.54
C LEU A 6 25.47 10.28 -23.05
N LEU A 7 24.37 9.77 -23.60
CA LEU A 7 23.03 10.04 -23.11
C LEU A 7 22.78 9.15 -21.87
N CYS A 8 23.20 9.61 -20.70
CA CYS A 8 22.80 9.02 -19.42
C CYS A 8 21.30 9.25 -19.19
N LEU A 9 20.44 8.36 -19.70
CA LEU A 9 19.06 8.21 -19.24
C LEU A 9 19.08 7.47 -17.89
N LEU A 10 19.35 8.22 -16.82
CA LEU A 10 19.12 7.78 -15.44
C LEU A 10 17.82 8.40 -14.95
N ALA A 11 16.70 7.69 -15.10
CA ALA A 11 15.53 7.94 -14.25
C ALA A 11 14.59 6.72 -14.19
N PRO A 12 14.66 5.94 -13.09
CA PRO A 12 13.48 5.26 -12.57
C PRO A 12 13.16 5.73 -11.14
N LEU A 13 13.32 7.03 -10.85
CA LEU A 13 12.96 7.60 -9.54
C LEU A 13 11.50 8.11 -9.48
N ALA A 14 10.82 8.26 -10.62
CA ALA A 14 9.48 8.83 -10.64
C ALA A 14 8.41 7.90 -10.03
N VAL A 15 8.52 6.58 -10.24
CA VAL A 15 7.45 5.62 -9.87
C VAL A 15 7.33 5.45 -8.34
N ALA A 16 8.44 5.37 -7.62
CA ALA A 16 8.42 5.21 -6.15
C ALA A 16 7.95 6.49 -5.43
N GLN A 17 8.21 7.66 -6.03
CA GLN A 17 7.84 8.95 -5.46
C GLN A 17 6.31 9.12 -5.39
N ASP A 18 5.60 8.64 -6.41
CA ASP A 18 4.13 8.67 -6.45
C ASP A 18 3.51 7.75 -5.40
N ALA A 19 4.05 6.52 -5.26
CA ALA A 19 3.54 5.55 -4.30
C ALA A 19 3.64 6.02 -2.84
N VAL A 20 4.76 6.63 -2.46
CA VAL A 20 4.99 7.14 -1.09
C VAL A 20 4.11 8.36 -0.81
N SER A 21 3.98 9.27 -1.77
CA SER A 21 3.12 10.47 -1.64
C SER A 21 1.64 10.10 -1.51
N THR A 22 1.14 9.24 -2.40
CA THR A 22 -0.24 8.72 -2.34
C THR A 22 -0.47 7.95 -1.05
N PHE A 23 0.52 7.14 -0.62
CA PHE A 23 0.42 6.39 0.62
C PHE A 23 0.23 7.33 1.82
N SER A 24 1.12 8.29 2.02
CA SER A 24 1.07 9.17 3.19
C SER A 24 -0.18 10.07 3.20
N SER A 25 -0.57 10.60 2.04
CA SER A 25 -1.68 11.58 1.96
C SER A 25 -3.08 10.95 1.91
N ARG A 26 -3.22 9.73 1.37
CA ARG A 26 -4.53 9.11 1.16
C ARG A 26 -4.69 7.75 1.81
N VAL A 27 -3.70 6.86 1.73
CA VAL A 27 -3.88 5.46 2.17
C VAL A 27 -3.63 5.30 3.67
N GLN A 28 -2.55 5.86 4.18
CA GLN A 28 -2.16 5.75 5.58
C GLN A 28 -3.24 6.27 6.54
N PRO A 29 -3.94 7.38 6.27
CA PRO A 29 -5.09 7.80 7.08
C PRO A 29 -6.22 6.75 7.08
N LEU A 30 -6.51 6.13 5.93
CA LEU A 30 -7.56 5.12 5.82
C LEU A 30 -7.18 3.83 6.56
N LEU A 31 -5.92 3.38 6.46
CA LEU A 31 -5.44 2.23 7.22
C LEU A 31 -5.54 2.48 8.73
N LYS A 32 -5.23 3.71 9.18
CA LYS A 32 -5.37 4.11 10.58
C LYS A 32 -6.84 4.15 11.03
N THR A 33 -7.75 4.58 10.17
CA THR A 33 -9.18 4.66 10.53
C THR A 33 -9.85 3.28 10.55
N TYR A 34 -9.55 2.42 9.57
CA TYR A 34 -10.34 1.21 9.32
C TYR A 34 -9.62 -0.11 9.64
N CYS A 35 -8.29 -0.12 9.74
CA CYS A 35 -7.54 -1.37 9.83
C CYS A 35 -6.88 -1.58 11.20
N THR A 36 -6.45 -0.53 11.88
CA THR A 36 -5.66 -0.69 13.12
C THR A 36 -6.44 -1.25 14.30
N GLU A 37 -7.77 -1.13 14.32
CA GLU A 37 -8.59 -1.75 15.38
C GLU A 37 -8.38 -3.26 15.49
N CYS A 38 -8.29 -3.94 14.34
CA CYS A 38 -8.09 -5.40 14.27
C CYS A 38 -6.62 -5.81 14.08
N HIS A 39 -5.81 -4.94 13.46
CA HIS A 39 -4.48 -5.27 12.98
C HIS A 39 -3.34 -4.54 13.72
N ALA A 40 -3.62 -3.87 14.83
CA ALA A 40 -2.59 -3.32 15.72
C ALA A 40 -2.56 -4.02 17.09
N GLY A 41 -1.66 -3.58 17.97
CA GLY A 41 -1.55 -4.09 19.34
C GLY A 41 -0.83 -5.43 19.46
N THR A 42 -1.04 -6.11 20.60
CA THR A 42 -0.28 -7.29 21.03
C THR A 42 -0.70 -8.59 20.33
N LYS A 43 -1.88 -8.63 19.70
CA LYS A 43 -2.43 -9.81 19.01
C LYS A 43 -3.15 -9.40 17.71
N PRO A 44 -2.42 -8.95 16.68
CA PRO A 44 -3.02 -8.58 15.39
C PRO A 44 -3.73 -9.77 14.73
N LYS A 45 -4.93 -9.54 14.20
CA LYS A 45 -5.66 -10.57 13.42
C LYS A 45 -4.90 -10.92 12.14
N ALA A 46 -4.94 -12.20 11.77
CA ALA A 46 -4.36 -12.74 10.54
C ALA A 46 -2.86 -12.44 10.32
N GLY A 47 -2.11 -12.10 11.38
CA GLY A 47 -0.67 -11.83 11.30
C GLY A 47 -0.29 -10.50 10.62
N ILE A 48 -1.27 -9.65 10.29
CA ILE A 48 -1.04 -8.33 9.69
C ILE A 48 -0.85 -7.30 10.81
N GLN A 49 0.32 -6.67 10.89
CA GLN A 49 0.68 -5.74 11.97
C GLN A 49 0.83 -4.29 11.49
N LEU A 50 -0.08 -3.43 11.93
CA LEU A 50 -0.17 -2.01 11.56
C LEU A 50 0.11 -1.06 12.74
N SER A 51 0.69 -1.54 13.84
CA SER A 51 1.11 -0.67 14.94
C SER A 51 2.19 0.31 14.48
N GLY A 52 2.04 1.57 14.89
CA GLY A 52 2.97 2.64 14.55
C GLY A 52 2.84 3.14 13.11
N ALA A 53 3.74 4.05 12.72
CA ALA A 53 3.81 4.56 11.35
C ALA A 53 4.59 3.56 10.47
N ARG A 54 3.88 2.80 9.64
CA ARG A 54 4.49 1.92 8.63
C ARG A 54 4.86 2.73 7.38
N THR A 55 5.96 2.36 6.71
CA THR A 55 6.33 2.89 5.38
C THR A 55 5.95 1.91 4.27
N VAL A 56 5.87 2.39 3.02
CA VAL A 56 5.55 1.54 1.85
C VAL A 56 6.55 0.38 1.72
N GLU A 57 7.83 0.63 2.00
CA GLU A 57 8.89 -0.38 1.94
C GLU A 57 8.69 -1.47 2.99
N GLN A 58 8.26 -1.10 4.21
CA GLN A 58 7.96 -2.06 5.28
C GLN A 58 6.69 -2.88 4.99
N LEU A 59 5.75 -2.32 4.24
CA LEU A 59 4.58 -3.08 3.77
C LEU A 59 5.00 -4.03 2.64
N ALA A 60 5.90 -3.58 1.76
CA ALA A 60 6.40 -4.36 0.64
C ALA A 60 7.18 -5.62 1.06
N THR A 61 7.80 -5.63 2.24
CA THR A 61 8.42 -6.85 2.81
C THR A 61 7.39 -7.92 3.21
N GLU A 62 6.12 -7.56 3.32
CA GLU A 62 5.01 -8.44 3.70
C GLU A 62 4.06 -8.68 2.49
N ARG A 63 4.63 -8.78 1.28
CA ARG A 63 3.93 -8.90 -0.02
C ARG A 63 2.68 -9.79 0.02
N ASP A 64 2.82 -11.03 0.46
CA ASP A 64 1.74 -12.02 0.42
C ASP A 64 0.55 -11.64 1.31
N HIS A 65 0.82 -10.95 2.43
CA HIS A 65 -0.26 -10.41 3.26
C HIS A 65 -1.04 -9.33 2.52
N TRP A 66 -0.35 -8.43 1.83
CA TRP A 66 -0.99 -7.31 1.16
C TRP A 66 -1.79 -7.71 -0.09
N PHE A 67 -1.42 -8.79 -0.79
CA PHE A 67 -2.29 -9.37 -1.80
C PHE A 67 -3.58 -9.96 -1.20
N ARG A 68 -3.51 -10.61 -0.04
CA ARG A 68 -4.72 -11.07 0.66
C ARG A 68 -5.58 -9.91 1.18
N VAL A 69 -4.95 -8.81 1.61
CA VAL A 69 -5.67 -7.58 1.98
C VAL A 69 -6.39 -7.00 0.78
N LEU A 70 -5.74 -6.97 -0.39
CA LEU A 70 -6.39 -6.55 -1.64
C LEU A 70 -7.62 -7.41 -1.94
N ASP A 71 -7.48 -8.74 -1.93
CA ASP A 71 -8.59 -9.67 -2.17
C ASP A 71 -9.74 -9.46 -1.17
N ALA A 72 -9.42 -9.27 0.11
CA ALA A 72 -10.41 -9.06 1.17
C ALA A 72 -11.13 -7.70 1.05
N LEU A 73 -10.42 -6.64 0.64
CA LEU A 73 -11.01 -5.33 0.38
C LEU A 73 -11.96 -5.37 -0.82
N GLU A 74 -11.58 -6.09 -1.88
CA GLU A 74 -12.40 -6.30 -3.08
C GLU A 74 -13.64 -7.15 -2.79
N ALA A 75 -13.49 -8.19 -1.98
CA ALA A 75 -14.60 -9.02 -1.53
C ALA A 75 -15.50 -8.32 -0.49
N GLY A 76 -15.09 -7.15 0.04
CA GLY A 76 -15.82 -6.45 1.08
C GLY A 76 -15.86 -7.19 2.42
N THR A 77 -14.91 -8.09 2.66
CA THR A 77 -14.80 -8.88 3.91
C THR A 77 -13.95 -8.19 4.97
N MET A 78 -13.14 -7.20 4.56
CA MET A 78 -12.38 -6.33 5.46
C MET A 78 -12.76 -4.85 5.27
N PRO A 79 -12.97 -4.10 6.37
CA PRO A 79 -13.11 -4.58 7.75
C PRO A 79 -14.34 -5.52 7.92
N PRO A 80 -14.40 -6.36 8.97
CA PRO A 80 -15.59 -7.16 9.29
C PRO A 80 -16.86 -6.31 9.38
N LYS A 81 -18.03 -6.89 9.09
CA LYS A 81 -19.30 -6.15 8.93
C LYS A 81 -19.75 -5.37 10.18
N ASP A 82 -19.32 -5.81 11.36
CA ASP A 82 -19.57 -5.21 12.66
C ASP A 82 -18.60 -4.06 13.02
N GLU A 83 -17.55 -3.88 12.23
CA GLU A 83 -16.55 -2.82 12.40
C GLU A 83 -16.85 -1.61 11.51
N GLN A 84 -16.22 -0.48 11.81
CA GLN A 84 -16.33 0.73 11.01
C GLN A 84 -15.94 0.46 9.54
N GLN A 85 -16.85 0.71 8.61
CA GLN A 85 -16.64 0.47 7.19
C GLN A 85 -16.17 1.72 6.44
N PRO A 86 -15.21 1.60 5.50
CA PRO A 86 -14.93 2.67 4.55
C PRO A 86 -16.12 2.88 3.62
N THR A 87 -16.32 4.14 3.21
CA THR A 87 -17.23 4.47 2.11
C THR A 87 -16.77 3.77 0.81
N PRO A 88 -17.66 3.62 -0.19
CA PRO A 88 -17.28 3.04 -1.47
C PRO A 88 -16.08 3.74 -2.13
N ALA A 89 -15.98 5.07 -2.00
CA ALA A 89 -14.88 5.86 -2.56
C ALA A 89 -13.56 5.61 -1.82
N GLU A 90 -13.57 5.52 -0.49
CA GLU A 90 -12.38 5.21 0.30
C GLU A 90 -11.89 3.78 0.06
N ARG A 91 -12.80 2.82 -0.03
CA ARG A 91 -12.46 1.43 -0.38
C ARG A 91 -11.85 1.36 -1.77
N ALA A 92 -12.41 2.07 -2.73
CA ALA A 92 -11.87 2.15 -4.08
C ALA A 92 -10.45 2.77 -4.09
N ALA A 93 -10.20 3.78 -3.26
CA ALA A 93 -8.87 4.38 -3.14
C ALA A 93 -7.83 3.40 -2.56
N LEU A 94 -8.19 2.61 -1.55
CA LEU A 94 -7.33 1.55 -0.99
C LEU A 94 -6.99 0.49 -2.05
N VAL A 95 -8.01 -0.03 -2.74
CA VAL A 95 -7.86 -1.04 -3.79
C VAL A 95 -7.01 -0.52 -4.95
N ALA A 96 -7.27 0.72 -5.41
CA ALA A 96 -6.54 1.32 -6.51
C ALA A 96 -5.05 1.47 -6.20
N TRP A 97 -4.70 1.92 -4.99
CA TRP A 97 -3.31 2.04 -4.57
C TRP A 97 -2.61 0.66 -4.47
N LEU A 98 -3.29 -0.34 -3.92
CA LEU A 98 -2.75 -1.70 -3.81
C LEU A 98 -2.47 -2.33 -5.19
N ARG A 99 -3.40 -2.18 -6.14
CA ARG A 99 -3.23 -2.68 -7.53
C ARG A 99 -2.19 -1.91 -8.33
N GLY A 100 -2.12 -0.60 -8.14
CA GLY A 100 -1.22 0.29 -8.89
C GLY A 100 0.11 0.48 -8.19
N ASP A 101 0.25 1.65 -7.57
CA ASP A 101 1.47 2.15 -6.92
C ASP A 101 2.19 1.13 -6.04
N PHE A 102 1.45 0.38 -5.20
CA PHE A 102 2.04 -0.61 -4.32
C PHE A 102 2.59 -1.81 -5.10
N THR A 103 1.80 -2.38 -6.01
CA THR A 103 2.25 -3.50 -6.86
C THR A 103 3.42 -3.09 -7.75
N ASN A 104 3.41 -1.88 -8.31
CA ASN A 104 4.54 -1.35 -9.06
C ASN A 104 5.81 -1.27 -8.20
N THR A 105 5.67 -0.84 -6.93
CA THR A 105 6.78 -0.82 -5.97
C THR A 105 7.33 -2.22 -5.68
N LEU A 106 6.48 -3.26 -5.68
CA LEU A 106 6.90 -4.66 -5.52
C LEU A 106 7.67 -5.21 -6.72
N LEU A 107 7.38 -4.73 -7.93
CA LEU A 107 7.98 -5.18 -9.19
C LEU A 107 9.28 -4.44 -9.54
N ALA A 108 9.49 -3.26 -8.97
CA ALA A 108 10.68 -2.43 -9.19
C ALA A 108 11.91 -2.87 -8.38
N LYS A 109 11.82 -3.96 -7.61
CA LYS A 109 12.90 -4.55 -6.80
C LYS A 109 13.24 -5.93 -7.33
#